data_AF-A0A812U5M0-F1
#
_entry.id   AF-A0A812U5M0-F1
#
_cell.length_a   1.000
_cell.length_b   1.000
_cell.length_c   1.000
_cell.angle_alpha   90.00
_cell.angle_beta   90.00
_cell.angle_gamma   90.00
#
_symmetry.space_group_name_H-M   'P 1'
#
loop_
_entity.id
_entity.type
_entity.pdbx_description
1 polymer ?
#
loop_
_entity_poly.entity_id
_entity_poly.type
_entity_poly.pdbx_seq_one_letter_code
_entity_poly.pdbx_strand_id
1 'polypeptide(L)'
;MQLWRARRTCGQMTTSYNHALFLVLCLLCWAPAPVVGDCLPEAVPEKNRTYIQDIDGNDIPIGFLRMDWHSSVIATAIARILVEEVLGYHTTADADPALRSRYAFLALAGCQNYNDAEGPMCASGTPDLRIHIAMATWLGTNIDSWDEVQEMFSTHAPKDLGAMGWTGREHMFVKKQTLVDAYEAEGVMLDFYKGYNVSHHKVHKYFDSVFDIDSTMLKPCHFPGSTFQDTVLMASYLRWTGDRDGVLEVNDGKFIAKCDQTHWWVSPACRYNISECIPAA
;
A
#
# COMPACT_ATOMS: atom_id res chain seq x y z
N MET A 1 6.51 4.28 8.36
CA MET A 1 6.75 3.62 9.65
C MET A 1 8.24 3.31 9.74
N GLN A 2 9.01 4.17 10.43
CA GLN A 2 10.45 4.01 10.57
C GLN A 2 10.75 2.77 11.41
N LEU A 3 11.60 1.88 10.88
CA LEU A 3 12.19 0.76 11.60
C LEU A 3 12.87 1.28 12.87
N TRP A 4 12.27 0.97 14.01
CA TRP A 4 12.85 1.14 15.33
C TRP A 4 14.14 0.32 15.40
N ARG A 5 15.31 0.97 15.25
CA ARG A 5 16.57 0.44 15.73
C ARG A 5 16.61 0.63 17.24
N ALA A 6 16.23 -0.41 17.98
CA ALA A 6 16.53 -0.50 19.40
C ALA A 6 18.05 -0.53 19.61
N ARG A 7 18.65 0.64 19.92
CA ARG A 7 19.99 0.70 20.51
C ARG A 7 19.91 0.11 21.91
N ARG A 8 20.33 -1.14 22.07
CA ARG A 8 20.78 -1.63 23.39
C ARG A 8 22.07 -0.90 23.73
N THR A 9 22.02 -0.07 24.75
CA THR A 9 23.19 0.47 25.43
C THR A 9 23.87 -0.67 26.21
N CYS A 10 24.87 -1.31 25.60
CA CYS A 10 25.87 -2.05 26.38
C CYS A 10 26.80 -1.03 27.03
N GLY A 11 26.87 -1.07 28.36
CA GLY A 11 27.74 -0.22 29.16
C GLY A 11 29.21 -0.35 28.73
N GLN A 12 29.90 0.78 28.68
CA GLN A 12 31.34 0.85 28.48
C GLN A 12 32.06 0.20 29.66
N MET A 13 32.64 -0.99 29.45
CA MET A 13 33.79 -1.45 30.21
C MET A 13 35.03 -1.18 29.35
N THR A 14 35.87 -0.28 29.85
CA THR A 14 37.15 0.08 29.25
C THR A 14 38.19 -0.98 29.54
N THR A 15 38.50 -1.82 28.55
CA THR A 15 39.79 -2.54 28.49
C THR A 15 40.25 -2.60 27.05
N SER A 16 41.36 -1.93 26.77
CA SER A 16 42.14 -2.05 25.55
C SER A 16 42.48 -3.52 25.30
N TYR A 17 42.22 -4.06 24.12
CA TYR A 17 43.06 -5.03 23.37
C TYR A 17 42.24 -5.61 22.18
N ASN A 18 42.82 -5.54 20.98
CA ASN A 18 42.45 -6.23 19.72
C ASN A 18 41.05 -6.01 19.12
N HIS A 19 40.85 -4.87 18.44
CA HIS A 19 39.63 -4.56 17.66
C HIS A 19 39.42 -5.36 16.37
N ALA A 20 40.44 -6.02 15.82
CA ALA A 20 40.30 -6.72 14.53
C ALA A 20 39.60 -8.09 14.63
N LEU A 21 39.66 -8.78 15.78
CA LEU A 21 39.09 -10.12 15.92
C LEU A 21 37.59 -10.13 16.33
N PHE A 22 37.11 -9.07 16.99
CA PHE A 22 35.72 -8.96 17.45
C PHE A 22 34.73 -8.60 16.33
N LEU A 23 35.18 -7.87 15.31
CA LEU A 23 34.34 -7.47 14.18
C LEU A 23 33.95 -8.65 13.28
N VAL A 24 34.79 -9.68 13.18
CA VAL A 24 34.52 -10.89 12.35
C VAL A 24 33.52 -11.82 13.04
N LEU A 25 33.51 -11.91 14.37
CA LEU A 25 32.56 -12.74 15.13
C LEU A 25 31.15 -12.12 15.21
N CYS A 26 31.02 -10.79 15.25
CA CYS A 26 29.70 -10.13 15.24
C CYS A 26 28.98 -10.20 13.87
N LEU A 27 29.72 -10.27 12.76
CA LEU A 27 29.13 -10.40 11.42
C LEU A 27 28.57 -11.81 11.14
N LEU A 28 29.07 -12.84 11.84
CA LEU A 28 28.55 -14.21 11.71
C LEU A 28 27.28 -14.47 12.55
N CYS A 29 26.97 -13.64 13.55
CA CYS A 29 25.74 -13.74 14.35
C CYS A 29 24.54 -12.99 13.76
N TRP A 30 24.70 -12.35 12.59
CA TRP A 30 23.66 -11.58 11.90
C TRP A 30 23.23 -12.19 10.57
N ALA A 31 23.70 -13.40 10.25
CA ALA A 31 22.98 -14.20 9.27
C ALA A 31 21.68 -14.67 9.97
N PRO A 32 20.49 -14.24 9.53
CA PRO A 32 19.26 -14.89 9.98
C PRO A 32 19.45 -16.36 9.63
N ALA A 33 19.54 -17.22 10.65
CA ALA A 33 19.46 -18.65 10.41
C ALA A 33 18.18 -18.85 9.60
N PRO A 34 18.21 -19.56 8.46
CA PRO A 34 16.97 -19.96 7.82
C PRO A 34 16.17 -20.66 8.92
N VAL A 35 15.00 -20.12 9.24
CA VAL A 35 14.09 -20.78 10.17
C VAL A 35 13.60 -22.00 9.40
N VAL A 36 14.36 -23.08 9.51
CA VAL A 36 14.00 -24.39 9.01
C VAL A 36 13.07 -24.96 10.07
N GLY A 37 11.80 -24.60 9.98
CA GLY A 37 10.79 -25.01 10.94
C GLY A 37 9.50 -24.25 10.72
N ASP A 38 8.40 -24.87 11.13
CA ASP A 38 7.09 -24.26 11.14
C ASP A 38 7.05 -23.06 12.10
N CYS A 39 6.19 -22.08 11.81
CA CYS A 39 6.03 -20.87 12.62
C CYS A 39 5.31 -21.15 13.95
N LEU A 40 4.39 -22.12 13.95
CA LEU A 40 3.55 -22.52 15.08
C LEU A 40 4.00 -23.85 15.69
N PRO A 41 3.92 -24.02 17.03
CA PRO A 41 4.35 -25.26 17.69
C PRO A 41 3.50 -26.48 17.31
N GLU A 42 2.21 -26.26 17.04
CA GLU A 42 1.22 -27.26 16.62
C GLU A 42 1.02 -27.33 15.10
N ALA A 43 1.96 -26.82 14.31
CA ALA A 43 1.83 -26.78 12.87
C ALA A 43 1.70 -28.15 12.21
N VAL A 44 0.85 -28.25 11.20
CA VAL A 44 0.83 -29.36 10.24
C VAL A 44 2.12 -29.29 9.42
N PRO A 45 3.00 -30.32 9.51
CA PRO A 45 4.26 -30.32 8.77
C PRO A 45 4.00 -30.25 7.27
N GLU A 46 4.85 -29.53 6.52
CA GLU A 46 4.69 -29.31 5.08
C GLU A 46 4.35 -30.58 4.28
N LYS A 47 5.05 -31.69 4.56
CA LYS A 47 4.82 -32.99 3.90
C LYS A 47 3.45 -33.62 4.14
N ASN A 48 2.72 -33.15 5.15
CA ASN A 48 1.38 -33.63 5.52
C ASN A 48 0.29 -32.67 5.03
N ARG A 49 0.65 -31.54 4.40
CA ARG A 49 -0.32 -30.60 3.86
C ARG A 49 -0.93 -31.15 2.57
N THR A 50 -2.15 -30.74 2.28
CA THR A 50 -2.93 -31.21 1.13
C THR A 50 -3.14 -30.10 0.10
N TYR A 51 -3.33 -30.50 -1.15
CA TYR A 51 -3.79 -29.62 -2.21
C TYR A 51 -5.32 -29.66 -2.29
N ILE A 52 -5.93 -28.60 -2.82
CA ILE A 52 -7.34 -28.63 -3.24
C ILE A 52 -7.41 -29.08 -4.70
N GLN A 53 -8.60 -29.43 -5.19
CA GLN A 53 -8.78 -29.85 -6.58
C GLN A 53 -9.48 -28.76 -7.40
N ASP A 54 -8.98 -28.51 -8.60
CA ASP A 54 -9.66 -27.67 -9.60
C ASP A 54 -10.85 -28.41 -10.26
N ILE A 55 -11.50 -27.76 -11.23
CA ILE A 55 -12.66 -28.33 -11.94
C ILE A 55 -12.31 -29.56 -12.78
N ASP A 56 -11.04 -29.71 -13.17
CA ASP A 56 -10.52 -30.82 -13.96
C ASP A 56 -9.97 -31.95 -13.06
N GLY A 57 -9.99 -31.75 -11.74
CA GLY A 57 -9.50 -32.70 -10.74
C GLY A 57 -7.99 -32.63 -10.50
N ASN A 58 -7.29 -31.59 -10.97
CA ASN A 58 -5.87 -31.40 -10.71
C ASN A 58 -5.66 -30.81 -9.31
N ASP A 59 -4.60 -31.28 -8.65
CA ASP A 59 -4.16 -30.73 -7.37
C ASP A 59 -3.56 -29.33 -7.56
N ILE A 60 -4.14 -28.33 -6.90
CA ILE A 60 -3.67 -26.94 -6.88
C ILE A 60 -3.57 -26.40 -5.45
N PRO A 61 -2.63 -25.47 -5.16
CA PRO A 61 -2.55 -24.83 -3.85
C PRO A 61 -3.64 -23.75 -3.72
N ILE A 62 -3.96 -23.39 -2.48
CA ILE A 62 -4.80 -22.21 -2.21
C ILE A 62 -3.99 -20.95 -2.56
N GLY A 63 -4.29 -20.37 -3.71
CA GLY A 63 -3.73 -19.08 -4.14
C GLY A 63 -4.29 -17.88 -3.39
N PHE A 64 -3.37 -17.01 -2.98
CA PHE A 64 -3.62 -15.71 -2.37
C PHE A 64 -3.18 -14.59 -3.30
N LEU A 65 -3.92 -13.49 -3.28
CA LEU A 65 -3.47 -12.22 -3.82
C LEU A 65 -3.08 -11.29 -2.69
N ARG A 66 -1.89 -10.72 -2.79
CA ARG A 66 -1.47 -9.59 -1.95
C ARG A 66 -1.71 -8.29 -2.69
N MET A 67 -1.95 -7.23 -1.96
CA MET A 67 -1.95 -5.87 -2.51
C MET A 67 -0.58 -5.23 -2.29
N ASP A 68 -0.33 -4.09 -2.93
CA ASP A 68 0.94 -3.37 -2.82
C ASP A 68 1.09 -2.56 -1.53
N TRP A 69 0.06 -2.50 -0.68
CA TRP A 69 0.13 -1.88 0.64
C TRP A 69 0.51 -2.85 1.76
N HIS A 70 1.28 -2.33 2.73
CA HIS A 70 1.88 -3.11 3.81
C HIS A 70 0.87 -3.91 4.65
N SER A 71 -0.33 -3.38 4.92
CA SER A 71 -1.33 -4.12 5.71
C SER A 71 -1.85 -5.36 4.97
N SER A 72 -1.94 -5.35 3.64
CA SER A 72 -2.28 -6.54 2.86
C SER A 72 -1.14 -7.54 2.86
N VAL A 73 0.12 -7.08 2.71
CA VAL A 73 1.29 -7.97 2.79
C VAL A 73 1.31 -8.74 4.12
N ILE A 74 1.09 -8.04 5.24
CA ILE A 74 1.06 -8.67 6.57
C ILE A 74 -0.15 -9.58 6.72
N ALA A 75 -1.36 -9.12 6.35
CA ALA A 75 -2.58 -9.91 6.50
C ALA A 75 -2.54 -11.19 5.65
N THR A 76 -2.08 -11.11 4.40
CA THR A 76 -1.89 -12.26 3.52
C THR A 76 -0.84 -13.22 4.06
N ALA A 77 0.29 -12.72 4.59
CA ALA A 77 1.30 -13.59 5.20
C ALA A 77 0.75 -14.36 6.41
N ILE A 78 0.04 -13.68 7.32
CA ILE A 78 -0.60 -14.32 8.47
C ILE A 78 -1.63 -15.35 8.01
N ALA A 79 -2.50 -14.99 7.06
CA ALA A 79 -3.53 -15.88 6.55
C ALA A 79 -2.93 -17.14 5.91
N ARG A 80 -1.85 -17.00 5.14
CA ARG A 80 -1.13 -18.13 4.56
C ARG A 80 -0.56 -19.05 5.62
N ILE A 81 0.11 -18.53 6.65
CA ILE A 81 0.61 -19.34 7.77
C ILE A 81 -0.54 -20.12 8.42
N LEU A 82 -1.68 -19.49 8.68
CA LEU A 82 -2.83 -20.17 9.27
C LEU A 82 -3.39 -21.27 8.35
N VAL A 83 -3.50 -21.01 7.05
CA VAL A 83 -3.97 -22.02 6.08
C VAL A 83 -2.97 -23.17 5.94
N GLU A 84 -1.67 -22.90 5.97
CA GLU A 84 -0.62 -23.90 5.85
C GLU A 84 -0.46 -24.73 7.11
N GLU A 85 -0.27 -24.07 8.24
CA GLU A 85 0.16 -24.70 9.49
C GLU A 85 -1.02 -25.11 10.37
N VAL A 86 -2.16 -24.43 10.31
CA VAL A 86 -3.33 -24.80 11.13
C VAL A 86 -4.30 -25.66 10.33
N LEU A 87 -4.63 -25.25 9.09
CA LEU A 87 -5.59 -26.00 8.27
C LEU A 87 -4.94 -27.13 7.47
N GLY A 88 -3.61 -27.09 7.27
CA GLY A 88 -2.89 -28.15 6.60
C GLY A 88 -3.03 -28.13 5.08
N TYR A 89 -3.16 -26.96 4.44
CA TYR A 89 -3.21 -26.84 2.98
C TYR A 89 -1.96 -26.19 2.40
N HIS A 90 -1.55 -26.59 1.20
CA HIS A 90 -0.53 -25.83 0.47
C HIS A 90 -1.09 -24.48 0.01
N THR A 91 -0.28 -23.42 0.10
CA THR A 91 -0.66 -22.10 -0.41
C THR A 91 0.35 -21.57 -1.42
N THR A 92 -0.12 -20.67 -2.27
CA THR A 92 0.74 -19.83 -3.11
C THR A 92 0.31 -18.39 -2.99
N ALA A 93 1.20 -17.45 -3.31
CA ALA A 93 0.85 -16.04 -3.46
C ALA A 93 1.16 -15.61 -4.88
N ASP A 94 0.26 -14.85 -5.48
CA ASP A 94 0.49 -14.26 -6.78
C ASP A 94 1.76 -13.40 -6.75
N ALA A 95 2.55 -13.50 -7.83
CA ALA A 95 3.81 -12.77 -7.92
C ALA A 95 3.56 -11.26 -7.97
N ASP A 96 2.53 -10.86 -8.71
CA ASP A 96 2.17 -9.48 -8.96
C ASP A 96 1.17 -9.01 -7.89
N PRO A 97 1.48 -7.97 -7.12
CA PRO A 97 0.52 -7.41 -6.17
C PRO A 97 -0.57 -6.67 -6.93
N ALA A 98 -1.82 -6.74 -6.47
CA ALA A 98 -2.86 -5.83 -6.98
C ALA A 98 -2.63 -4.41 -6.46
N LEU A 99 -2.66 -3.44 -7.38
CA LEU A 99 -2.37 -2.02 -7.09
C LEU A 99 -3.58 -1.26 -6.53
N ARG A 100 -4.79 -1.84 -6.65
CA ARG A 100 -6.06 -1.24 -6.23
C ARG A 100 -7.02 -2.34 -5.78
N SER A 101 -7.96 -2.02 -4.89
CA SER A 101 -8.97 -2.99 -4.43
C SER A 101 -9.82 -3.53 -5.59
N ARG A 102 -10.18 -2.69 -6.57
CA ARG A 102 -10.86 -3.13 -7.80
C ARG A 102 -10.11 -4.25 -8.54
N TYR A 103 -8.78 -4.14 -8.63
CA TYR A 103 -7.97 -5.13 -9.32
C TYR A 103 -7.95 -6.47 -8.58
N ALA A 104 -8.05 -6.45 -7.25
CA ALA A 104 -8.24 -7.66 -6.47
C ALA A 104 -9.57 -8.36 -6.76
N PHE A 105 -10.65 -7.59 -6.96
CA PHE A 105 -11.97 -8.14 -7.30
C PHE A 105 -11.94 -8.83 -8.66
N LEU A 106 -11.30 -8.20 -9.64
CA LEU A 106 -11.13 -8.74 -11.00
C LEU A 106 -10.24 -9.98 -11.00
N ALA A 107 -9.14 -9.97 -10.24
CA ALA A 107 -8.26 -11.13 -10.09
C ALA A 107 -8.99 -12.33 -9.48
N LEU A 108 -9.78 -12.11 -8.43
CA LEU A 108 -10.61 -13.16 -7.81
C LEU A 108 -11.72 -13.66 -8.76
N ALA A 109 -12.19 -12.82 -9.67
CA ALA A 109 -13.12 -13.21 -10.73
C ALA A 109 -12.42 -13.93 -11.91
N GLY A 110 -11.11 -14.18 -11.82
CA GLY A 110 -10.35 -14.94 -12.81
C GLY A 110 -9.84 -14.12 -13.99
N CYS A 111 -9.84 -12.80 -13.90
CA CYS A 111 -9.23 -11.95 -14.91
C CYS A 111 -7.70 -12.04 -14.87
N GLN A 112 -7.09 -12.18 -16.04
CA GLN A 112 -5.65 -12.06 -16.20
C GLN A 112 -5.24 -10.61 -16.42
N ASN A 113 -3.98 -10.27 -16.13
CA ASN A 113 -3.45 -8.90 -16.27
C ASN A 113 -4.35 -7.86 -15.57
N TYR A 114 -4.85 -8.19 -14.39
CA TYR A 114 -5.81 -7.36 -13.64
C TYR A 114 -5.25 -5.98 -13.25
N ASN A 115 -3.93 -5.78 -13.31
CA ASN A 115 -3.25 -4.51 -13.10
C ASN A 115 -3.09 -3.67 -14.39
N ASP A 116 -3.49 -4.17 -15.55
CA ASP A 116 -3.33 -3.46 -16.82
C ASP A 116 -4.26 -2.22 -16.88
N ALA A 117 -3.67 -1.07 -17.19
CA ALA A 117 -4.37 0.19 -17.33
C ALA A 117 -5.26 0.23 -18.59
N GLU A 118 -4.92 -0.55 -19.62
CA GLU A 118 -5.72 -0.66 -20.86
C GLU A 118 -6.96 -1.55 -20.67
N GLY A 119 -7.07 -2.22 -19.52
CA GLY A 119 -8.22 -3.00 -19.11
C GLY A 119 -7.84 -4.47 -18.84
N PRO A 120 -8.41 -5.08 -17.79
CA PRO A 120 -8.13 -6.47 -17.45
C PRO A 120 -8.61 -7.42 -18.57
N MET A 121 -7.85 -8.49 -18.81
CA MET A 121 -8.23 -9.52 -19.79
C MET A 121 -9.32 -10.45 -19.21
N CYS A 122 -10.54 -9.93 -19.09
CA CYS A 122 -11.68 -10.65 -18.52
C CYS A 122 -12.68 -11.20 -19.56
N ALA A 123 -12.75 -10.58 -20.74
CA ALA A 123 -13.95 -10.67 -21.60
C ALA A 123 -13.97 -11.85 -22.59
N SER A 124 -12.90 -12.64 -22.74
CA SER A 124 -12.79 -13.60 -23.84
C SER A 124 -12.06 -14.92 -23.55
N GLY A 125 -11.69 -15.18 -22.30
CA GLY A 125 -10.94 -16.38 -21.89
C GLY A 125 -11.68 -17.22 -20.85
N THR A 126 -11.23 -18.46 -20.67
CA THR A 126 -11.57 -19.25 -19.49
C THR A 126 -11.02 -18.52 -18.25
N PRO A 127 -11.85 -18.25 -17.23
CA PRO A 127 -11.40 -17.54 -16.04
C PRO A 127 -10.30 -18.32 -15.33
N ASP A 128 -9.24 -17.62 -14.92
CA ASP A 128 -8.15 -18.20 -14.15
C ASP A 128 -8.46 -18.12 -12.65
N LEU A 129 -9.14 -19.14 -12.13
CA LEU A 129 -9.61 -19.15 -10.74
C LEU A 129 -8.56 -19.63 -9.72
N ARG A 130 -7.26 -19.54 -10.04
CA ARG A 130 -6.18 -19.96 -9.12
C ARG A 130 -5.97 -19.00 -7.95
N ILE A 131 -6.49 -17.77 -8.04
CA ILE A 131 -6.51 -16.81 -6.93
C ILE A 131 -7.83 -16.99 -6.17
N HIS A 132 -7.76 -17.42 -4.92
CA HIS A 132 -8.94 -17.74 -4.12
C HIS A 132 -9.23 -16.70 -3.04
N ILE A 133 -8.18 -16.06 -2.49
CA ILE A 133 -8.29 -15.18 -1.32
C ILE A 133 -7.52 -13.89 -1.56
N ALA A 134 -8.15 -12.74 -1.31
CA ALA A 134 -7.50 -11.44 -1.25
C ALA A 134 -7.77 -10.80 0.12
N MET A 135 -6.70 -10.43 0.83
CA MET A 135 -6.79 -9.86 2.17
C MET A 135 -6.61 -8.34 2.16
N ALA A 136 -7.28 -7.67 3.09
CA ALA A 136 -7.21 -6.23 3.31
C ALA A 136 -7.68 -5.39 2.12
N THR A 137 -8.67 -5.88 1.35
CA THR A 137 -9.36 -5.11 0.30
C THR A 137 -10.28 -4.06 0.92
N TRP A 138 -10.44 -2.91 0.25
CA TRP A 138 -11.23 -1.79 0.75
C TRP A 138 -12.53 -1.65 -0.02
N LEU A 139 -13.54 -2.38 0.43
CA LEU A 139 -14.85 -2.39 -0.19
C LEU A 139 -15.56 -1.02 -0.12
N GLY A 140 -15.46 -0.34 1.02
CA GLY A 140 -16.23 0.90 1.27
C GLY A 140 -15.92 2.05 0.30
N THR A 141 -14.69 2.14 -0.21
CA THR A 141 -14.29 3.15 -1.21
C THR A 141 -14.39 2.64 -2.65
N ASN A 142 -14.80 1.38 -2.85
CA ASN A 142 -14.85 0.71 -4.15
C ASN A 142 -16.20 -0.01 -4.37
N ILE A 143 -17.28 0.47 -3.77
CA ILE A 143 -18.59 -0.19 -3.83
C ILE A 143 -19.12 -0.29 -5.28
N ASP A 144 -18.98 0.77 -6.07
CA ASP A 144 -19.40 0.76 -7.48
C ASP A 144 -18.63 -0.29 -8.29
N SER A 145 -17.33 -0.43 -8.03
CA SER A 145 -16.49 -1.46 -8.68
C SER A 145 -16.83 -2.87 -8.21
N TRP A 146 -17.23 -3.01 -6.95
CA TRP A 146 -17.70 -4.29 -6.43
C TRP A 146 -18.99 -4.72 -7.13
N ASP A 147 -19.98 -3.83 -7.19
CA ASP A 147 -21.27 -4.11 -7.83
C ASP A 147 -21.10 -4.43 -9.32
N GLU A 148 -20.23 -3.69 -10.03
CA GLU A 148 -19.85 -3.98 -11.43
C GLU A 148 -19.28 -5.41 -11.58
N VAL A 149 -18.37 -5.82 -10.69
CA VAL A 149 -17.79 -7.18 -10.73
C VAL A 149 -18.82 -8.25 -10.38
N GLN A 150 -19.72 -7.99 -9.43
CA GLN A 150 -20.80 -8.93 -9.10
C GLN A 150 -21.74 -9.15 -10.29
N GLU A 151 -22.08 -8.08 -11.01
CA GLU A 151 -22.93 -8.15 -12.22
C GLU A 151 -22.20 -8.88 -13.36
N MET A 152 -20.96 -8.49 -13.64
CA MET A 152 -20.17 -9.00 -14.77
C MET A 152 -19.82 -10.49 -14.63
N PHE A 153 -19.53 -10.95 -13.41
CA PHE A 153 -19.06 -12.32 -13.14
C PHE A 153 -20.06 -13.12 -12.32
N SER A 154 -21.36 -12.89 -12.49
CA SER A 154 -22.45 -13.46 -11.65
C SER A 154 -22.37 -14.96 -11.30
N THR A 155 -21.72 -15.80 -12.11
CA THR A 155 -21.57 -17.24 -11.84
C THR A 155 -20.38 -17.60 -10.94
N HIS A 156 -19.38 -16.72 -10.82
CA HIS A 156 -18.11 -16.96 -10.10
C HIS A 156 -17.56 -15.68 -9.45
N ALA A 157 -18.43 -14.70 -9.19
CA ALA A 157 -18.04 -13.45 -8.57
C ALA A 157 -17.46 -13.70 -7.17
N PRO A 158 -16.45 -12.90 -6.76
CA PRO A 158 -15.90 -12.99 -5.42
C PRO A 158 -16.98 -12.79 -4.36
N LYS A 159 -16.81 -13.43 -3.21
CA LYS A 159 -17.71 -13.25 -2.06
C LYS A 159 -17.00 -12.45 -0.98
N ASP A 160 -17.70 -11.46 -0.43
CA ASP A 160 -17.26 -10.80 0.79
C ASP A 160 -17.51 -11.73 1.98
N LEU A 161 -16.43 -12.21 2.60
CA LEU A 161 -16.47 -13.07 3.79
C LEU A 161 -16.50 -12.26 5.10
N GLY A 162 -16.58 -10.93 5.00
CA GLY A 162 -16.66 -10.01 6.12
C GLY A 162 -15.31 -9.51 6.61
N ALA A 163 -15.37 -8.69 7.66
CA ALA A 163 -14.19 -8.06 8.24
C ALA A 163 -13.34 -9.04 9.05
N MET A 164 -12.01 -8.90 8.97
CA MET A 164 -11.04 -9.67 9.77
C MET A 164 -10.92 -9.19 11.23
N GLY A 165 -11.90 -8.44 11.75
CA GLY A 165 -11.89 -7.90 13.11
C GLY A 165 -11.11 -6.59 13.31
N TRP A 166 -10.62 -5.97 12.24
CA TRP A 166 -10.03 -4.63 12.28
C TRP A 166 -10.58 -3.76 11.15
N THR A 167 -10.57 -2.45 11.37
CA THR A 167 -10.98 -1.46 10.37
C THR A 167 -9.80 -0.59 9.98
N GLY A 168 -9.58 -0.44 8.68
CA GLY A 168 -8.63 0.54 8.16
C GLY A 168 -9.18 1.96 8.35
N ARG A 169 -8.29 2.92 8.60
CA ARG A 169 -8.61 4.34 8.52
C ARG A 169 -7.55 5.03 7.68
N GLU A 170 -8.02 5.85 6.76
CA GLU A 170 -7.17 6.70 5.94
C GLU A 170 -7.36 8.15 6.35
N HIS A 171 -6.28 8.76 6.85
CA HIS A 171 -6.24 10.16 7.21
C HIS A 171 -4.83 10.70 7.02
N MET A 172 -4.70 12.02 7.02
CA MET A 172 -3.41 12.64 7.26
C MET A 172 -3.07 12.52 8.74
N PHE A 173 -1.92 11.93 9.05
CA PHE A 173 -1.44 11.78 10.42
C PHE A 173 -0.25 12.71 10.67
N VAL A 174 -0.37 13.58 11.68
CA VAL A 174 0.70 14.47 12.12
C VAL A 174 1.44 13.82 13.29
N LYS A 175 2.77 13.93 13.31
CA LYS A 175 3.57 13.41 14.43
C LYS A 175 3.14 14.08 15.73
N LYS A 176 3.03 13.30 16.81
CA LYS A 176 2.63 13.82 18.13
C LYS A 176 3.47 15.01 18.58
N GLN A 177 4.78 14.95 18.34
CA GLN A 177 5.69 16.05 18.72
C GLN A 177 5.34 17.34 17.95
N THR A 178 5.10 17.24 16.64
CA THR A 178 4.67 18.37 15.81
C THR A 178 3.35 19.00 16.28
N LEU A 179 2.39 18.19 16.74
CA LEU A 179 1.14 18.68 17.34
C LEU A 179 1.41 19.48 18.62
N VAL A 180 2.27 18.96 19.50
CA VAL A 180 2.65 19.60 20.77
C VAL A 180 3.39 20.90 20.51
N ASP A 181 4.39 20.89 19.62
CA ASP A 181 5.21 22.05 19.32
C ASP A 181 4.37 23.22 18.77
N ALA A 182 3.41 22.92 17.87
CA ALA A 182 2.52 23.92 17.31
C ALA A 182 1.52 24.49 18.33
N TYR A 183 1.03 23.66 19.23
CA TYR A 183 0.11 24.08 20.29
C TYR A 183 0.81 24.97 21.33
N GLU A 184 1.98 24.57 21.81
CA GLU A 184 2.71 25.33 22.84
C GLU A 184 3.28 26.66 22.33
N ALA A 185 3.74 26.69 21.07
CA ALA A 185 4.33 27.91 20.52
C ALA A 185 3.29 28.98 20.15
N GLU A 186 2.13 28.58 19.61
CA GLU A 186 1.18 29.52 18.99
C GLU A 186 -0.31 29.18 19.25
N GLY A 187 -0.60 28.13 20.02
CA GLY A 187 -1.98 27.67 20.24
C GLY A 187 -2.63 27.06 18.99
N VAL A 188 -1.84 26.59 18.02
CA VAL A 188 -2.35 26.02 16.77
C VAL A 188 -2.66 24.53 16.94
N MET A 189 -3.89 24.14 16.61
CA MET A 189 -4.34 22.75 16.61
C MET A 189 -4.17 22.14 15.21
N LEU A 190 -3.05 21.44 14.97
CA LEU A 190 -2.73 20.80 13.68
C LEU A 190 -3.52 19.50 13.42
N ASP A 191 -4.27 19.01 14.38
CA ASP A 191 -5.24 17.91 14.26
C ASP A 191 -6.67 18.42 13.96
N PHE A 192 -6.85 19.74 13.83
CA PHE A 192 -8.11 20.37 13.46
C PHE A 192 -7.97 21.19 12.18
N TYR A 193 -8.85 20.97 11.20
CA TYR A 193 -8.73 21.56 9.86
C TYR A 193 -8.61 23.09 9.86
N LYS A 194 -9.25 23.79 10.81
CA LYS A 194 -9.16 25.27 10.88
C LYS A 194 -7.76 25.77 11.26
N GLY A 195 -6.93 24.93 11.89
CA GLY A 195 -5.53 25.25 12.19
C GLY A 195 -4.71 25.51 10.92
N TYR A 196 -5.12 24.96 9.77
CA TYR A 196 -4.44 25.13 8.48
C TYR A 196 -4.84 26.41 7.72
N ASN A 197 -5.62 27.30 8.32
CA ASN A 197 -5.97 28.57 7.67
C ASN A 197 -4.77 29.52 7.63
N VAL A 198 -4.17 29.66 6.44
CA VAL A 198 -2.97 30.48 6.19
C VAL A 198 -3.17 31.97 6.46
N SER A 199 -4.41 32.47 6.47
CA SER A 199 -4.72 33.86 6.86
C SER A 199 -4.52 34.11 8.36
N HIS A 200 -4.48 33.04 9.17
CA HIS A 200 -4.32 33.11 10.63
C HIS A 200 -3.02 32.48 11.12
N HIS A 201 -2.53 31.45 10.44
CA HIS A 201 -1.43 30.62 10.94
C HIS A 201 -0.43 30.27 9.83
N LYS A 202 0.87 30.28 10.15
CA LYS A 202 1.93 29.83 9.25
C LYS A 202 2.35 28.40 9.58
N VAL A 203 1.47 27.45 9.28
CA VAL A 203 1.63 26.05 9.73
C VAL A 203 2.76 25.29 9.04
N HIS A 204 3.17 25.69 7.84
CA HIS A 204 4.22 25.00 7.08
C HIS A 204 5.56 24.92 7.82
N LYS A 205 5.86 25.86 8.73
CA LYS A 205 7.10 25.84 9.52
C LYS A 205 7.24 24.65 10.49
N TYR A 206 6.14 23.94 10.73
CA TYR A 206 6.11 22.73 11.56
C TYR A 206 6.36 21.44 10.76
N PHE A 207 6.49 21.57 9.44
CA PHE A 207 6.69 20.46 8.51
C PHE A 207 7.96 20.67 7.69
N ASP A 208 8.47 19.58 7.12
CA ASP A 208 9.58 19.64 6.18
C ASP A 208 9.12 20.34 4.88
N SER A 209 10.03 21.05 4.21
CA SER A 209 9.72 21.66 2.91
C SER A 209 9.65 20.61 1.81
N VAL A 210 8.88 20.88 0.74
CA VAL A 210 8.90 20.07 -0.48
C VAL A 210 10.30 19.96 -1.10
N PHE A 211 11.18 20.93 -0.82
CA PHE A 211 12.56 20.97 -1.29
C PHE A 211 13.53 20.17 -0.42
N ASP A 212 13.13 19.81 0.80
CA ASP A 212 13.96 19.02 1.72
C ASP A 212 13.80 17.52 1.49
N ILE A 213 12.79 17.13 0.69
CA ILE A 213 12.49 15.73 0.40
C ILE A 213 13.38 15.26 -0.76
N ASP A 214 14.12 14.18 -0.52
CA ASP A 214 14.90 13.50 -1.54
C ASP A 214 13.98 12.95 -2.64
N SER A 215 14.05 13.55 -3.83
CA SER A 215 13.21 13.17 -4.98
C SER A 215 13.48 11.74 -5.46
N THR A 216 14.63 11.15 -5.12
CA THR A 216 14.90 9.73 -5.42
C THR A 216 14.03 8.77 -4.62
N MET A 217 13.43 9.25 -3.51
CA MET A 217 12.46 8.50 -2.72
C MET A 217 11.03 8.60 -3.26
N LEU A 218 10.79 9.46 -4.25
CA LEU A 218 9.46 9.73 -4.79
C LEU A 218 9.29 9.05 -6.15
N LYS A 219 8.08 8.54 -6.40
CA LYS A 219 7.69 8.13 -7.75
C LYS A 219 7.37 9.40 -8.55
N PRO A 220 7.89 9.54 -9.78
CA PRO A 220 7.48 10.63 -10.67
C PRO A 220 5.97 10.57 -10.95
N CYS A 221 5.34 11.72 -11.13
CA CYS A 221 3.93 11.79 -11.48
C CYS A 221 3.59 11.01 -12.74
N HIS A 222 4.52 11.03 -13.70
CA HIS A 222 4.36 10.37 -15.00
C HIS A 222 4.85 8.92 -15.00
N PHE A 223 5.00 8.29 -13.83
CA PHE A 223 5.28 6.87 -13.74
C PHE A 223 4.07 6.04 -14.27
N PRO A 224 4.30 4.97 -15.04
CA PRO A 224 3.22 4.10 -15.53
C PRO A 224 2.32 3.58 -14.39
N GLY A 225 1.00 3.68 -14.56
CA GLY A 225 0.02 3.27 -13.55
C GLY A 225 -0.20 4.27 -12.41
N SER A 226 0.48 5.43 -12.43
CA SER A 226 0.24 6.53 -11.50
C SER A 226 -1.18 7.08 -11.62
N THR A 227 -1.84 7.33 -10.48
CA THR A 227 -3.15 8.02 -10.41
C THR A 227 -3.11 9.40 -11.06
N PHE A 228 -1.92 10.03 -11.14
CA PHE A 228 -1.73 11.31 -11.81
C PHE A 228 -1.77 11.23 -13.34
N GLN A 229 -1.71 10.03 -13.92
CA GLN A 229 -1.95 9.79 -15.34
C GLN A 229 -3.34 9.24 -15.65
N ASP A 230 -4.16 8.97 -14.62
CA ASP A 230 -5.50 8.41 -14.78
C ASP A 230 -6.46 9.48 -15.33
N THR A 231 -6.78 9.36 -16.62
CA THR A 231 -7.51 10.42 -17.33
C THR A 231 -8.96 10.57 -16.89
N VAL A 232 -9.57 9.49 -16.41
CA VAL A 232 -10.93 9.48 -15.87
C VAL A 232 -10.96 10.17 -14.51
N LEU A 233 -9.96 9.88 -13.67
CA LEU A 233 -9.86 10.46 -12.33
C LEU A 233 -9.53 11.96 -12.41
N MET A 234 -8.61 12.37 -13.28
CA MET A 234 -8.26 13.79 -13.48
C MET A 234 -9.39 14.58 -14.14
N ALA A 235 -10.14 14.00 -15.08
CA ALA A 235 -11.35 14.63 -15.61
C ALA A 235 -12.42 14.79 -14.52
N SER A 236 -12.59 13.78 -13.65
CA SER A 236 -13.50 13.86 -12.51
C SER A 236 -13.07 14.93 -11.52
N TYR A 237 -11.78 15.01 -11.19
CA TYR A 237 -11.20 16.07 -10.37
C TYR A 237 -11.52 17.46 -10.94
N LEU A 238 -11.22 17.68 -12.22
CA LEU A 238 -11.50 18.95 -12.88
C LEU A 238 -13.00 19.28 -12.84
N ARG A 239 -13.86 18.29 -13.10
CA ARG A 239 -15.32 18.47 -13.06
C ARG A 239 -15.82 18.90 -11.68
N TRP A 240 -15.30 18.30 -10.61
CA TRP A 240 -15.75 18.56 -9.24
C TRP A 240 -15.17 19.84 -8.63
N THR A 241 -13.93 20.18 -8.98
CA THR A 241 -13.21 21.31 -8.36
C THR A 241 -13.18 22.57 -9.23
N GLY A 242 -13.34 22.42 -10.55
CA GLY A 242 -13.11 23.49 -11.52
C GLY A 242 -11.63 23.85 -11.72
N ASP A 243 -10.71 23.09 -11.12
CA ASP A 243 -9.30 23.44 -11.07
C ASP A 243 -8.54 23.10 -12.37
N ARG A 244 -8.69 23.98 -13.37
CA ARG A 244 -8.01 23.85 -14.67
C ARG A 244 -6.49 23.94 -14.56
N ASP A 245 -5.98 24.72 -13.62
CA ASP A 245 -4.53 24.91 -13.48
C ASP A 245 -3.83 23.69 -12.85
N GLY A 246 -4.60 22.75 -12.28
CA GLY A 246 -4.09 21.49 -11.74
C GLY A 246 -3.96 20.37 -12.78
N VAL A 247 -4.42 20.55 -14.01
CA VAL A 247 -4.44 19.48 -15.02
C VAL A 247 -3.82 19.91 -16.35
N LEU A 248 -3.40 18.93 -17.14
CA LEU A 248 -2.95 19.08 -18.52
C LEU A 248 -3.87 18.30 -19.43
N GLU A 249 -4.38 18.94 -20.48
CA GLU A 249 -5.11 18.26 -21.53
C GLU A 249 -4.11 17.60 -22.49
N VAL A 250 -4.21 16.29 -22.68
CA VAL A 250 -3.25 15.51 -23.49
C VAL A 250 -3.83 15.00 -24.80
N ASN A 251 -5.14 14.78 -24.90
CA ASN A 251 -5.82 14.28 -26.10
C ASN A 251 -7.32 14.59 -26.03
N ASP A 252 -7.74 15.71 -26.64
CA ASP A 252 -9.14 16.12 -26.89
C ASP A 252 -10.14 15.64 -25.82
N GLY A 253 -10.12 16.31 -24.66
CA GLY A 253 -10.95 15.99 -23.51
C GLY A 253 -10.36 15.01 -22.49
N LYS A 254 -9.17 14.44 -22.74
CA LYS A 254 -8.42 13.66 -21.74
C LYS A 254 -7.47 14.54 -20.93
N PHE A 255 -7.55 14.45 -19.61
CA PHE A 255 -6.75 15.24 -18.67
C PHE A 255 -5.79 14.38 -17.88
N ILE A 256 -4.58 14.85 -17.60
CA ILE A 256 -3.66 14.27 -16.60
C ILE A 256 -3.30 15.33 -15.55
N ALA A 257 -2.68 14.96 -14.44
CA ALA A 257 -2.21 15.92 -13.45
C ALA A 257 -1.09 16.80 -14.04
N LYS A 258 -1.14 18.10 -13.72
CA LYS A 258 -0.05 19.04 -14.00
C LYS A 258 0.93 19.05 -12.83
N CYS A 259 2.03 18.31 -12.96
CA CYS A 259 3.02 18.23 -11.89
C CYS A 259 4.15 19.25 -12.02
N ASP A 260 4.52 19.84 -10.89
CA ASP A 260 5.73 20.64 -10.71
C ASP A 260 6.93 19.73 -10.46
N GLN A 261 8.06 20.08 -11.09
CA GLN A 261 9.34 19.37 -10.95
C GLN A 261 9.23 17.84 -11.08
N THR A 262 8.31 17.36 -11.91
CA THR A 262 8.02 15.94 -12.20
C THR A 262 7.44 15.09 -11.06
N HIS A 263 7.43 15.57 -9.81
CA HIS A 263 7.03 14.75 -8.63
C HIS A 263 5.82 15.31 -7.87
N TRP A 264 5.55 16.61 -7.96
CA TRP A 264 4.58 17.27 -7.10
C TRP A 264 3.33 17.70 -7.85
N TRP A 265 2.18 17.14 -7.51
CA TRP A 265 0.90 17.70 -7.93
C TRP A 265 0.44 18.76 -6.93
N VAL A 266 0.63 20.03 -7.28
CA VAL A 266 0.49 21.15 -6.34
C VAL A 266 -0.96 21.62 -6.24
N SER A 267 -1.50 21.67 -5.02
CA SER A 267 -2.86 22.13 -4.75
C SER A 267 -3.05 23.62 -5.11
N PRO A 268 -4.28 24.08 -5.41
CA PRO A 268 -4.53 25.47 -5.82
C PRO A 268 -3.98 26.53 -4.84
N ALA A 269 -4.13 26.31 -3.54
CA ALA A 269 -3.65 27.22 -2.49
C ALA A 269 -2.12 27.37 -2.46
N CYS A 270 -1.41 26.45 -3.09
CA CYS A 270 0.02 26.26 -3.00
C CYS A 270 0.80 26.72 -4.23
N ARG A 271 0.11 27.03 -5.33
CA ARG A 271 0.78 27.35 -6.61
C ARG A 271 1.46 28.71 -6.63
N TYR A 272 1.04 29.64 -5.79
CA TYR A 272 1.68 30.94 -5.70
C TYR A 272 3.04 30.86 -4.99
N ASN A 273 3.14 30.03 -3.96
CA ASN A 273 4.38 29.81 -3.24
C ASN A 273 4.49 28.37 -2.72
N ILE A 274 5.16 27.51 -3.49
CA ILE A 274 5.31 26.09 -3.15
C ILE A 274 6.16 25.87 -1.88
N SER A 275 7.00 26.84 -1.47
CA SER A 275 7.78 26.71 -0.23
C SER A 275 6.93 26.77 1.04
N GLU A 276 5.68 27.23 0.93
CA GLU A 276 4.72 27.27 2.05
C GLU A 276 3.81 26.05 2.08
N CYS A 277 4.07 25.07 1.22
CA CYS A 277 3.26 23.88 1.12
C CYS A 277 3.73 22.79 2.05
N ILE A 278 2.76 22.08 2.63
CA ILE A 278 3.02 20.91 3.45
C ILE A 278 3.00 19.70 2.50
N PRO A 279 4.12 18.99 2.32
CA PRO A 279 4.14 17.77 1.53
C PRO A 279 3.25 16.71 2.21
N ALA A 280 2.36 16.12 1.42
CA ALA A 280 1.50 15.02 1.82
C ALA A 280 1.59 13.89 0.79
N ALA A 281 1.55 12.65 1.26
CA ALA A 281 1.62 11.43 0.46
C ALA A 281 0.49 10.47 0.87
#